data_AF-A0A3A0G5B5-F1
#
_entry.id   AF-A0A3A0G5B5-F1
#
_cell.length_a   1.000
_cell.length_b   1.000
_cell.length_c   1.000
_cell.angle_alpha   90.00
_cell.angle_beta   90.00
_cell.angle_gamma   90.00
#
_symmetry.space_group_name_H-M   'P 1'
#
loop_
_entity.id
_entity.type
_entity.pdbx_description
1 polymer ?
#
loop_
_entity_poly.entity_id
_entity_poly.type
_entity_poly.pdbx_seq_one_letter_code
_entity_poly.pdbx_strand_id
1 'polypeptide(L)'
;MKPEYNYLIPDNLQLVPKKIVAERTSPTNISLSVLGVVSAYDMGFIPVSGVIERLKGIFDTLMKLERFHGHFINWYEIRELRPLPPRYISTVDSGNLVGHFIAAKEALCQLANSPIIAARHLEFVAHLAGNSFQCRLASLEDLVTFLKEVKQLQEIRSEMLTPIQCRVLSEIAGLGDLVGWTHYLQLIQRLA
;
A
#
# COMPACT_ATOMS: atom_id res chain seq x y z
N MET A 1 -3.77 -4.46 8.60
CA MET A 1 -4.05 -4.89 7.21
C MET A 1 -4.32 -6.38 7.19
N LYS A 2 -5.57 -6.77 7.49
CA LYS A 2 -6.04 -8.16 7.42
C LYS A 2 -7.35 -8.20 6.65
N PRO A 3 -7.73 -9.34 6.03
CA PRO A 3 -9.02 -9.49 5.36
C PRO A 3 -10.22 -9.11 6.23
N GLU A 4 -10.18 -9.46 7.52
CA GLU A 4 -11.26 -9.18 8.50
C GLU A 4 -11.54 -7.67 8.72
N TYR A 5 -10.59 -6.80 8.34
CA TYR A 5 -10.69 -5.34 8.38
C TYR A 5 -10.58 -4.73 6.97
N ASN A 6 -10.87 -5.52 5.94
CA ASN A 6 -10.76 -5.11 4.54
C ASN A 6 -9.39 -4.50 4.18
N TYR A 7 -8.32 -4.97 4.82
CA TYR A 7 -6.96 -4.43 4.71
C TYR A 7 -6.79 -2.96 5.15
N LEU A 8 -7.83 -2.30 5.67
CA LEU A 8 -7.77 -0.95 6.20
C LEU A 8 -7.12 -0.94 7.60
N ILE A 9 -6.56 0.21 7.97
CA ILE A 9 -6.04 0.47 9.32
C ILE A 9 -7.06 1.23 10.15
N PRO A 10 -7.09 1.03 11.48
CA PRO A 10 -7.91 1.87 12.35
C PRO A 10 -7.35 3.29 12.42
N ASP A 11 -8.21 4.22 12.80
CA ASP A 11 -7.92 5.64 12.96
C ASP A 11 -6.95 5.88 14.11
N ASN A 12 -7.13 5.12 15.19
CA ASN A 12 -6.28 5.23 16.36
C ASN A 12 -6.17 3.90 17.10
N LEU A 13 -4.98 3.65 17.62
CA LEU A 13 -4.70 2.60 18.60
C LEU A 13 -4.11 3.27 19.83
N GLN A 14 -4.91 3.36 20.89
CA GLN A 14 -4.43 3.77 22.20
C GLN A 14 -4.11 2.53 23.02
N LEU A 15 -2.92 2.47 23.62
CA LEU A 15 -2.52 1.37 24.52
C LEU A 15 -2.68 1.74 26.00
N VAL A 16 -2.32 2.98 26.34
CA VAL A 16 -2.30 3.51 27.69
C VAL A 16 -3.27 4.70 27.77
N PRO A 17 -4.11 4.84 28.81
CA PRO A 17 -4.21 3.99 30.02
C PRO A 17 -4.99 2.69 29.82
N LYS A 18 -5.76 2.56 28.74
CA LYS A 18 -6.46 1.34 28.36
C LYS A 18 -6.38 1.15 26.85
N LYS A 19 -6.38 -0.12 26.42
CA LYS A 19 -6.41 -0.50 25.02
C LYS A 19 -7.74 -0.08 24.39
N ILE A 20 -7.69 0.87 23.46
CA ILE A 20 -8.84 1.33 22.67
C ILE A 20 -8.44 1.34 21.20
N VAL A 21 -9.28 0.76 20.35
CA VAL A 21 -9.12 0.79 18.89
C VAL A 21 -10.29 1.57 18.31
N ALA A 22 -10.00 2.65 17.59
CA ALA A 22 -11.00 3.34 16.81
C ALA A 22 -11.16 2.62 15.47
N GLU A 23 -12.11 1.67 15.39
CA GLU A 23 -12.38 0.82 14.21
C GLU A 23 -13.05 1.60 13.06
N ARG A 24 -12.45 2.72 12.66
CA ARG A 24 -12.82 3.52 11.50
C ARG A 24 -11.56 3.96 10.77
N THR A 25 -11.67 4.39 9.53
CA THR A 25 -10.55 4.96 8.75
C THR A 25 -10.96 6.23 8.05
N SER A 26 -9.97 7.05 7.69
CA SER A 26 -10.11 8.23 6.84
C SER A 26 -9.29 8.11 5.56
N PRO A 27 -9.48 9.00 4.58
CA PRO A 27 -8.63 9.05 3.38
C PRO A 27 -7.14 9.30 3.72
N THR A 28 -6.85 10.08 4.77
CA THR A 28 -5.48 10.24 5.27
C THR A 28 -4.91 8.91 5.78
N ASN A 29 -5.66 8.17 6.60
CA ASN A 29 -5.19 6.88 7.14
C ASN A 29 -4.98 5.85 6.04
N ILE A 30 -5.90 5.78 5.07
CA ILE A 30 -5.77 4.91 3.88
C ILE A 30 -4.46 5.21 3.15
N SER A 31 -4.21 6.47 2.82
CA SER A 31 -3.07 6.85 2.00
C SER A 31 -1.74 6.73 2.73
N LEU A 32 -1.69 7.05 4.02
CA LEU A 32 -0.54 6.74 4.87
C LEU A 32 -0.28 5.24 4.96
N SER A 33 -1.32 4.42 4.99
CA SER A 33 -1.17 2.96 5.00
C SER A 33 -0.52 2.45 3.72
N VAL A 34 -0.86 3.01 2.56
CA VAL A 34 -0.22 2.69 1.27
C VAL A 34 1.27 3.03 1.31
N LEU A 35 1.64 4.23 1.76
CA LEU A 35 3.05 4.62 1.92
C LEU A 35 3.77 3.72 2.92
N GLY A 36 3.14 3.41 4.05
CA GLY A 36 3.71 2.52 5.06
C GLY A 36 4.02 1.12 4.52
N VAL A 37 3.18 0.58 3.63
CA VAL A 37 3.45 -0.71 2.97
C VAL A 37 4.68 -0.63 2.08
N VAL A 38 4.80 0.42 1.28
CA VAL A 38 5.98 0.63 0.41
C VAL A 38 7.24 0.80 1.25
N SER A 39 7.18 1.65 2.28
CA SER A 39 8.30 1.87 3.21
C SER A 39 8.72 0.60 3.94
N ALA A 40 7.79 -0.30 4.26
CA ALA A 40 8.13 -1.58 4.87
C ALA A 40 9.03 -2.45 3.97
N TYR A 41 8.91 -2.36 2.64
CA TYR A 41 9.86 -3.00 1.72
C TYR A 41 11.21 -2.27 1.69
N ASP A 42 11.20 -0.94 1.70
CA ASP A 42 12.44 -0.15 1.72
C ASP A 42 13.26 -0.37 2.98
N MET A 43 12.58 -0.64 4.11
CA MET A 43 13.20 -0.99 5.38
C MET A 43 13.55 -2.48 5.52
N GLY A 44 13.21 -3.31 4.52
CA GLY A 44 13.49 -4.75 4.54
C GLY A 44 12.54 -5.58 5.41
N PHE A 45 11.45 -4.99 5.92
CA PHE A 45 10.50 -5.66 6.81
C PHE A 45 9.60 -6.66 6.08
N ILE A 46 9.26 -6.39 4.81
CA ILE A 46 8.45 -7.27 3.97
C ILE A 46 9.04 -7.39 2.55
N PRO A 47 8.98 -8.56 1.91
CA PRO A 47 9.37 -8.70 0.51
C PRO A 47 8.32 -8.08 -0.44
N VAL A 48 8.64 -7.98 -1.74
CA VAL A 48 7.72 -7.40 -2.75
C VAL A 48 6.36 -8.13 -2.78
N SER A 49 6.33 -9.45 -2.57
CA SER A 49 5.07 -10.20 -2.51
C SER A 49 4.15 -9.71 -1.37
N GLY A 50 4.73 -9.34 -0.22
CA GLY A 50 3.99 -8.76 0.90
C GLY A 50 3.46 -7.36 0.60
N VAL A 51 4.19 -6.57 -0.20
CA VAL A 51 3.70 -5.28 -0.72
C VAL A 51 2.50 -5.50 -1.63
N ILE A 52 2.63 -6.38 -2.62
CA ILE A 52 1.57 -6.68 -3.60
C ILE A 52 0.30 -7.14 -2.90
N GLU A 53 0.39 -8.09 -1.97
CA GLU A 53 -0.75 -8.62 -1.23
C GLU A 53 -1.53 -7.50 -0.51
N ARG A 54 -0.81 -6.61 0.20
CA ARG A 54 -1.42 -5.56 1.02
C ARG A 54 -2.02 -4.46 0.18
N LEU A 55 -1.28 -3.98 -0.83
CA LEU A 55 -1.76 -2.95 -1.72
C LEU A 55 -2.95 -3.45 -2.54
N LYS A 56 -2.91 -4.68 -3.06
CA LYS A 56 -4.06 -5.28 -3.75
C LYS A 56 -5.28 -5.30 -2.84
N GLY A 57 -5.14 -5.76 -1.59
CA GLY A 57 -6.22 -5.75 -0.61
C GLY A 57 -6.78 -4.35 -0.33
N ILE A 58 -5.91 -3.35 -0.16
CA ILE A 58 -6.32 -1.95 0.04
C ILE A 58 -7.10 -1.44 -1.18
N PHE A 59 -6.54 -1.55 -2.39
CA PHE A 59 -7.18 -1.03 -3.60
C PHE A 59 -8.44 -1.80 -3.99
N ASP A 60 -8.52 -3.12 -3.73
CA ASP A 60 -9.76 -3.89 -3.88
C ASP A 60 -10.87 -3.38 -2.93
N THR A 61 -10.49 -2.92 -1.74
CA THR A 61 -11.42 -2.30 -0.78
C THR A 61 -11.84 -0.90 -1.21
N LEU A 62 -10.94 -0.06 -1.73
CA LEU A 62 -11.28 1.31 -2.16
C LEU A 62 -12.36 1.34 -3.24
N MET A 63 -12.39 0.34 -4.13
CA MET A 63 -13.44 0.23 -5.16
C MET A 63 -14.84 0.00 -4.58
N LYS A 64 -14.95 -0.47 -3.34
CA LYS A 64 -16.21 -0.79 -2.67
C LYS A 64 -16.72 0.36 -1.78
N LEU A 65 -15.86 1.34 -1.47
CA LEU A 65 -16.23 2.44 -0.59
C LEU A 65 -17.23 3.37 -1.28
N GLU A 66 -18.29 3.77 -0.57
CA GLU A 66 -19.22 4.80 -1.04
C GLU A 66 -18.48 6.14 -1.19
N ARG A 67 -18.66 6.83 -2.33
CA ARG A 67 -18.00 8.10 -2.63
C ARG A 67 -19.02 9.18 -2.92
N PHE A 68 -18.65 10.42 -2.68
CA PHE A 68 -19.40 11.58 -3.11
C PHE A 68 -18.64 12.24 -4.26
N HIS A 69 -19.13 12.04 -5.49
CA HIS A 69 -18.50 12.56 -6.71
C HIS A 69 -16.99 12.30 -6.77
N GLY A 70 -16.59 11.03 -6.65
CA GLY A 70 -15.19 10.62 -6.67
C GLY A 70 -14.43 10.83 -5.35
N HIS A 71 -14.87 11.74 -4.48
CA HIS A 71 -14.25 11.92 -3.16
C HIS A 71 -14.67 10.84 -2.16
N PHE A 72 -13.69 10.36 -1.40
CA PHE A 72 -13.94 9.54 -0.24
C PHE A 72 -14.58 10.37 0.89
N ILE A 73 -15.59 9.80 1.53
CA ILE A 73 -16.19 10.29 2.76
C ILE A 73 -15.15 10.21 3.88
N ASN A 74 -15.13 11.17 4.80
CA ASN A 74 -14.03 11.25 5.77
C ASN A 74 -13.93 10.07 6.72
N TRP A 75 -15.04 9.38 7.00
CA TRP A 75 -15.06 8.27 7.95
C TRP A 75 -15.79 7.07 7.38
N TYR A 76 -15.09 5.92 7.39
CA TYR A 76 -15.67 4.61 7.13
C TYR A 76 -15.41 3.69 8.30
N GLU A 77 -16.37 2.84 8.64
CA GLU A 77 -16.11 1.68 9.48
C GLU A 77 -15.31 0.64 8.66
N ILE A 78 -14.32 -0.01 9.30
CA ILE A 78 -13.30 -0.81 8.58
C ILE A 78 -13.70 -2.26 8.31
N ARG A 79 -14.75 -2.81 8.94
CA ARG A 79 -15.22 -4.19 8.74
C ARG A 79 -16.31 -4.29 7.68
N GLU A 80 -17.27 -3.37 7.72
CA GLU A 80 -18.47 -3.33 6.90
C GLU A 80 -18.40 -2.25 5.81
N LEU A 81 -17.35 -1.41 5.81
CA LEU A 81 -17.10 -0.37 4.79
C LEU A 81 -18.17 0.72 4.69
N ARG A 82 -19.11 0.76 5.64
CA ARG A 82 -20.17 1.76 5.69
C ARG A 82 -19.59 3.14 6.04
N PRO A 83 -20.02 4.22 5.37
CA PRO A 83 -19.66 5.56 5.81
C PRO A 83 -20.32 5.89 7.15
N LEU A 84 -19.61 6.66 7.97
CA LEU A 84 -20.04 7.03 9.32
C LEU A 84 -20.53 8.49 9.36
N PRO A 85 -21.56 8.80 10.17
CA PRO A 85 -21.96 10.18 10.43
C PRO A 85 -20.94 10.91 11.33
N PRO A 86 -20.75 12.24 11.17
CA PRO A 86 -21.30 13.07 10.10
C PRO A 86 -20.65 12.72 8.75
N ARG A 87 -21.48 12.69 7.69
CA ARG A 87 -21.02 12.40 6.34
C ARG A 87 -20.55 13.70 5.68
N TYR A 88 -19.24 13.89 5.59
CA TYR A 88 -18.64 15.05 4.94
C TYR A 88 -17.38 14.67 4.16
N ILE A 89 -16.97 15.57 3.28
CA ILE A 89 -15.73 15.49 2.54
C ILE A 89 -14.71 16.42 3.18
N SER A 90 -13.57 15.86 3.57
CA SER A 90 -12.40 16.65 3.98
C SER A 90 -11.53 16.89 2.75
N THR A 91 -11.40 18.16 2.36
CA THR A 91 -10.50 18.56 1.26
C THR A 91 -9.04 18.39 1.66
N VAL A 92 -8.71 18.50 2.95
CA VAL A 92 -7.37 18.24 3.49
C VAL A 92 -7.04 16.75 3.35
N ASP A 93 -7.94 15.85 3.75
CA ASP A 93 -7.71 14.40 3.63
C ASP A 93 -7.67 13.95 2.17
N SER A 94 -8.50 14.56 1.31
CA SER A 94 -8.43 14.33 -0.14
C SER A 94 -7.07 14.75 -0.71
N GLY A 95 -6.54 15.91 -0.30
CA GLY A 95 -5.22 16.39 -0.69
C GLY A 95 -4.08 15.49 -0.21
N ASN A 96 -4.13 15.06 1.06
CA ASN A 96 -3.18 14.09 1.61
C ASN A 96 -3.20 12.79 0.79
N LEU A 97 -4.40 12.28 0.48
CA LEU A 97 -4.54 11.07 -0.30
C LEU A 97 -3.90 11.18 -1.68
N VAL A 98 -4.15 12.27 -2.40
CA VAL A 98 -3.53 12.51 -3.72
C VAL A 98 -2.01 12.59 -3.61
N GLY A 99 -1.49 13.41 -2.68
CA GLY A 99 -0.05 13.60 -2.52
C GLY A 99 0.68 12.30 -2.20
N HIS A 100 0.12 11.50 -1.29
CA HIS A 100 0.65 10.18 -0.95
C HIS A 100 0.53 9.18 -2.10
N PHE A 101 -0.55 9.22 -2.89
CA PHE A 101 -0.72 8.33 -4.03
C PHE A 101 0.27 8.63 -5.17
N ILE A 102 0.63 9.91 -5.38
CA ILE A 102 1.71 10.29 -6.31
C ILE A 102 3.04 9.68 -5.84
N ALA A 103 3.40 9.83 -4.56
CA ALA A 103 4.61 9.23 -4.02
C ALA A 103 4.59 7.69 -4.11
N ALA A 104 3.44 7.07 -3.82
CA ALA A 104 3.26 5.63 -3.93
C ALA A 104 3.42 5.13 -5.37
N LYS A 105 2.89 5.87 -6.36
CA LYS A 105 3.04 5.56 -7.78
C LYS A 105 4.52 5.50 -8.17
N GLU A 106 5.28 6.53 -7.84
CA GLU A 106 6.72 6.59 -8.15
C GLU A 106 7.49 5.45 -7.46
N ALA A 107 7.17 5.15 -6.21
CA ALA A 107 7.78 4.03 -5.52
C ALA A 107 7.42 2.67 -6.16
N LEU A 108 6.17 2.49 -6.62
CA LEU A 108 5.76 1.27 -7.33
C LEU A 108 6.48 1.11 -8.68
N CYS A 109 6.75 2.21 -9.39
CA CYS A 109 7.58 2.20 -10.60
C CYS A 109 9.01 1.72 -10.31
N GLN A 110 9.60 2.15 -9.18
CA GLN A 110 10.92 1.67 -8.76
C GLN A 110 10.89 0.21 -8.31
N LEU A 111 9.82 -0.21 -7.61
CA LEU A 111 9.61 -1.59 -7.17
C LEU A 111 9.53 -2.58 -8.33
N ALA A 112 8.99 -2.16 -9.48
CA ALA A 112 8.92 -2.99 -10.68
C ALA A 112 10.30 -3.48 -11.14
N ASN A 113 11.36 -2.73 -10.83
CA ASN A 113 12.75 -3.06 -11.16
C ASN A 113 13.60 -3.49 -9.95
N SER A 114 13.05 -3.47 -8.73
CA SER A 114 13.78 -3.79 -7.50
C SER A 114 13.85 -5.30 -7.24
N PRO A 115 14.80 -5.85 -6.45
CA PRO A 115 14.85 -7.29 -6.16
C PRO A 115 13.60 -7.77 -5.40
N ILE A 116 13.13 -9.00 -5.61
CA ILE A 116 12.01 -9.56 -4.81
C ILE A 116 12.40 -9.59 -3.32
N ILE A 117 13.63 -10.02 -3.05
CA ILE A 117 14.31 -10.01 -1.76
C ILE A 117 15.65 -9.29 -1.98
N ALA A 118 15.78 -8.08 -1.43
CA ALA A 118 17.04 -7.33 -1.39
C ALA A 118 17.87 -7.69 -0.15
N ALA A 119 19.18 -7.39 -0.15
CA ALA A 119 20.10 -7.68 0.96
C ALA A 119 19.59 -7.23 2.34
N ARG A 120 19.02 -6.02 2.42
CA ARG A 120 18.39 -5.49 3.64
C ARG A 120 17.32 -6.38 4.27
N HIS A 121 16.62 -7.21 3.49
CA HIS A 121 15.64 -8.16 4.04
C HIS A 121 16.35 -9.29 4.77
N LEU A 122 17.47 -9.77 4.22
CA LEU A 122 18.31 -10.79 4.85
C LEU A 122 18.96 -10.22 6.11
N GLU A 123 19.43 -8.97 6.07
CA GLU A 123 19.96 -8.26 7.24
C GLU A 123 18.90 -8.12 8.34
N PHE A 124 17.67 -7.74 7.98
CA PHE A 124 16.56 -7.64 8.92
C PHE A 124 16.22 -9.01 9.55
N VAL A 125 16.12 -10.07 8.74
CA VAL A 125 15.88 -11.43 9.26
C VAL A 125 17.03 -11.89 10.16
N ALA A 126 18.29 -11.66 9.77
CA ALA A 126 19.45 -11.98 10.58
C ALA A 126 19.45 -11.21 11.91
N HIS A 127 19.05 -9.94 11.90
CA HIS A 127 18.89 -9.14 13.10
C HIS A 127 17.81 -9.73 14.04
N LEU A 128 16.65 -10.10 13.51
CA LEU A 128 15.56 -10.71 14.29
C LEU A 128 15.91 -12.10 14.83
N ALA A 129 16.59 -12.91 14.04
CA ALA A 129 16.96 -14.28 14.38
C ALA A 129 18.20 -14.37 15.29
N GLY A 130 18.88 -13.25 15.55
CA GLY A 130 20.18 -13.21 16.21
C GLY A 130 21.28 -13.95 15.42
N ASN A 131 22.47 -14.09 16.02
CA ASN A 131 23.63 -14.78 15.41
C ASN A 131 23.42 -16.27 15.07
N SER A 132 22.21 -16.80 15.27
CA SER A 132 21.80 -18.19 15.03
C SER A 132 21.28 -18.47 13.63
N PHE A 133 21.08 -17.46 12.77
CA PHE A 133 20.62 -17.70 11.40
C PHE A 133 21.77 -18.16 10.49
N GLN A 134 21.87 -19.48 10.29
CA GLN A 134 22.71 -20.06 9.24
C GLN A 134 21.81 -20.56 8.10
N CYS A 135 21.92 -19.94 6.93
CA CYS A 135 21.38 -20.49 5.70
C CYS A 135 22.52 -21.15 4.92
N ARG A 136 22.39 -22.45 4.62
CA ARG A 136 23.28 -23.16 3.70
C ARG A 136 22.48 -23.61 2.49
N LEU A 137 22.97 -23.29 1.30
CA LEU A 137 22.54 -23.97 0.09
C LEU A 137 23.00 -25.43 0.18
N ALA A 138 22.06 -26.36 0.06
CA ALA A 138 22.35 -27.79 0.18
C ALA A 138 23.15 -28.33 -1.01
N SER A 139 22.98 -27.75 -2.21
CA SER A 139 23.73 -28.08 -3.42
C SER A 139 23.77 -26.93 -4.46
N LEU A 140 24.60 -27.09 -5.49
CA LEU A 140 24.61 -26.21 -6.67
C LEU A 140 23.32 -26.33 -7.51
N GLU A 141 22.70 -27.50 -7.53
CA GLU A 141 21.42 -27.72 -8.24
C GLU A 141 20.27 -26.96 -7.56
N ASP A 142 20.27 -26.90 -6.23
CA ASP A 142 19.33 -26.08 -5.47
C ASP A 142 19.50 -24.60 -5.77
N LEU A 143 20.75 -24.13 -5.93
CA LEU A 143 21.03 -22.74 -6.31
C LEU A 143 20.50 -22.43 -7.71
N VAL A 144 20.73 -23.30 -8.69
CA VAL A 144 20.24 -23.11 -10.07
C VAL A 144 18.71 -23.11 -10.12
N THR A 145 18.07 -24.00 -9.37
CA THR A 145 16.61 -24.09 -9.27
C THR A 145 16.04 -22.84 -8.62
N PHE A 146 16.60 -22.42 -7.49
CA PHE A 146 16.25 -21.18 -6.81
C PHE A 146 16.39 -19.95 -7.72
N LEU A 147 17.50 -19.84 -8.47
CA LEU A 147 17.69 -18.72 -9.40
C LEU A 147 16.66 -18.70 -10.53
N LYS A 148 16.23 -19.87 -11.04
CA LYS A 148 15.16 -19.97 -12.04
C LYS A 148 13.83 -19.51 -11.47
N GLU A 149 13.48 -19.96 -10.27
CA GLU A 149 12.25 -19.55 -9.57
C GLU A 149 12.25 -18.03 -9.31
N VAL A 150 13.38 -17.48 -8.83
CA VAL A 150 13.54 -16.04 -8.61
C VAL A 150 13.33 -15.26 -9.91
N LYS A 151 13.88 -15.72 -11.03
CA LYS A 151 13.71 -15.07 -12.34
C LYS A 151 12.25 -15.11 -12.81
N GLN A 152 11.58 -16.25 -12.67
CA GLN A 152 10.17 -16.39 -13.00
C GLN A 152 9.29 -15.47 -12.13
N LEU A 153 9.61 -15.33 -10.84
CA LEU A 153 8.93 -14.41 -9.94
C LEU A 153 9.17 -12.94 -10.29
N GLN A 154 10.31 -12.59 -10.91
CA GLN A 154 10.59 -11.21 -11.35
C GLN A 154 9.70 -10.81 -12.54
N GLU A 155 9.40 -11.75 -13.45
CA GLU A 155 8.49 -11.54 -14.57
C GLU A 155 7.05 -11.35 -14.08
N ILE A 156 6.58 -12.26 -13.21
CA ILE A 156 5.24 -12.20 -12.58
C ILE A 156 5.08 -10.90 -11.77
N ARG A 157 6.13 -10.41 -11.10
CA ARG A 157 6.07 -9.17 -10.32
C ARG A 157 5.58 -7.99 -11.16
N SER A 158 6.13 -7.82 -12.36
CA SER A 158 5.78 -6.67 -13.21
C SER A 158 4.31 -6.72 -13.58
N GLU A 159 3.82 -7.90 -13.96
CA GLU A 159 2.41 -8.15 -14.26
C GLU A 159 1.49 -7.90 -13.06
N MET A 160 1.96 -8.16 -11.83
CA MET A 160 1.17 -7.93 -10.61
C MET A 160 1.19 -6.47 -10.13
N LEU A 161 2.28 -5.73 -10.37
CA LEU A 161 2.40 -4.33 -9.97
C LEU A 161 1.67 -3.39 -10.92
N THR A 162 1.62 -3.69 -12.22
CA THR A 162 0.94 -2.83 -13.21
C THR A 162 -0.53 -2.56 -12.89
N PRO A 163 -1.38 -3.55 -12.53
CA PRO A 163 -2.75 -3.29 -12.13
C PRO A 163 -2.87 -2.37 -10.92
N ILE A 164 -1.93 -2.47 -9.96
CA ILE A 164 -1.91 -1.61 -8.76
C ILE A 164 -1.55 -0.18 -9.16
N GLN A 165 -0.54 0.00 -10.01
CA GLN A 165 -0.18 1.31 -10.57
C GLN A 165 -1.35 1.96 -11.31
N CYS A 166 -2.04 1.21 -12.19
CA CYS A 166 -3.22 1.71 -12.90
C CYS A 166 -4.33 2.15 -11.95
N ARG A 167 -4.54 1.43 -10.84
CA ARG A 167 -5.55 1.80 -9.84
C ARG A 167 -5.17 3.06 -9.08
N VAL A 168 -3.89 3.22 -8.68
CA VAL A 168 -3.41 4.48 -8.07
C VAL A 168 -3.72 5.66 -8.98
N LEU A 169 -3.42 5.54 -10.29
CA LEU A 169 -3.71 6.59 -11.27
C LEU A 169 -5.21 6.83 -11.44
N SER A 170 -6.02 5.77 -11.45
CA SER A 170 -7.48 5.89 -11.53
C SER A 170 -8.06 6.60 -10.32
N GLU A 171 -7.54 6.37 -9.11
CA GLU A 171 -7.97 7.05 -7.90
C GLU A 171 -7.62 8.55 -7.95
N ILE A 172 -6.42 8.89 -8.45
CA ILE A 172 -6.02 10.29 -8.65
C ILE A 172 -6.93 10.97 -9.68
N ALA A 173 -7.22 10.31 -10.80
CA ALA A 173 -8.05 10.87 -11.87
C ALA A 173 -9.50 11.08 -11.42
N GLY A 174 -10.06 10.16 -10.63
CA GLY A 174 -11.45 10.22 -10.17
C GLY A 174 -11.76 11.39 -9.21
N LEU A 175 -10.74 12.05 -8.65
CA LEU A 175 -10.90 13.21 -7.76
C LEU A 175 -11.05 14.55 -8.51
N GLY A 176 -10.97 14.54 -9.85
CA GLY A 176 -10.89 15.76 -10.66
C GLY A 176 -12.18 16.56 -10.83
N ASP A 177 -13.36 16.03 -10.51
CA ASP A 177 -14.59 16.64 -11.01
C ASP A 177 -15.16 17.79 -10.16
N LEU A 178 -14.65 18.06 -8.94
CA LEU A 178 -15.40 18.94 -8.01
C LEU A 178 -14.63 19.96 -7.17
N VAL A 179 -13.30 19.95 -7.19
CA VAL A 179 -12.51 20.99 -6.52
C VAL A 179 -11.50 21.51 -7.54
N GLY A 180 -11.26 22.82 -7.62
CA GLY A 180 -10.37 23.48 -8.60
C GLY A 180 -8.90 23.02 -8.64
N TRP A 181 -8.59 21.87 -8.02
CA TRP A 181 -7.40 21.07 -8.21
C TRP A 181 -7.23 20.56 -9.64
N THR A 182 -8.22 20.61 -10.53
CA THR A 182 -8.06 20.29 -11.96
C THR A 182 -6.87 21.00 -12.60
N HIS A 183 -6.58 22.24 -12.17
CA HIS A 183 -5.42 23.00 -12.63
C HIS A 183 -4.08 22.37 -12.21
N TYR A 184 -4.04 21.75 -11.03
CA TYR A 184 -2.88 21.00 -10.53
C TYR A 184 -2.91 19.53 -10.97
N LEU A 185 -4.09 18.96 -11.26
CA LEU A 185 -4.24 17.60 -11.79
C LEU A 185 -3.67 17.49 -13.19
N GLN A 186 -3.68 18.54 -14.02
CA GLN A 186 -2.90 18.52 -15.27
C GLN A 186 -1.40 18.42 -15.01
N LEU A 187 -0.88 19.02 -13.93
CA LEU A 187 0.50 18.86 -13.50
C LEU A 187 0.76 17.44 -12.98
N ILE A 188 -0.17 16.90 -12.19
CA ILE A 188 -0.11 15.53 -11.64
C ILE A 188 -0.26 14.47 -12.74
N GLN A 189 -1.11 14.69 -13.75
CA GLN A 189 -1.28 13.84 -14.93
C GLN A 189 -0.05 13.87 -15.84
N ARG A 190 0.73 14.96 -15.83
CA ARG A 190 2.04 15.01 -16.50
C ARG A 190 3.14 14.31 -15.70
N LEU A 191 2.92 14.09 -14.41
CA LEU A 191 3.79 13.29 -13.53
C LEU A 191 3.32 11.83 -13.42
N ALA A 192 2.13 11.49 -13.94
CA ALA A 192 1.55 10.15 -14.06
C ALA A 192 2.11 9.41 -15.29
#